data_AF-A0AAP8QDV8-F1
#
_entry.id   AF-A0AAP8QDV8-F1
#
_cell.length_a   1.000
_cell.length_b   1.000
_cell.length_c   1.000
_cell.angle_alpha   90.00
_cell.angle_beta   90.00
_cell.angle_gamma   90.00
#
_symmetry.space_group_name_H-M   'P 1'
#
loop_
_entity.id
_entity.type
_entity.pdbx_description
1 polymer ?
#
loop_
_entity_poly.entity_id
_entity_poly.type
_entity_poly.pdbx_seq_one_letter_code
_entity_poly.pdbx_strand_id
1 'polypeptide(L)' 'MRMYTLSEISSLLTKASHTKVYSMQRIWSWCQNEGLRYETIPKAVRGVAYKPIWIREDELKRFLQVKGLDYETIFAD' A
#
# COMPACT_ATOMS: atom_id res chain seq x y z
N MET A 1 5.82 -13.76 4.93
CA MET A 1 5.08 -13.04 3.87
C MET A 1 4.37 -11.88 4.54
N ARG A 2 4.86 -10.66 4.34
CA ARG A 2 4.29 -9.47 4.99
C ARG A 2 3.08 -8.98 4.22
N MET A 3 2.12 -8.42 4.95
CA MET A 3 0.94 -7.78 4.38
C MET A 3 0.86 -6.36 4.87
N TYR A 4 0.42 -5.46 4.00
CA TYR A 4 0.31 -4.05 4.31
C TYR A 4 -1.12 -3.57 4.12
N THR A 5 -1.56 -2.70 5.02
CA THR A 5 -2.78 -1.91 4.89
C THR A 5 -2.53 -0.65 4.05
N LEU A 6 -3.62 -0.04 3.55
CA LEU A 6 -3.53 1.25 2.85
C LEU A 6 -2.87 2.34 3.69
N SER A 7 -3.13 2.34 5.01
CA SER A 7 -2.55 3.29 5.97
C SER A 7 -1.04 3.13 6.09
N GLU A 8 -0.54 1.89 6.21
CA GLU A 8 0.89 1.61 6.32
C GLU A 8 1.63 2.04 5.05
N ILE A 9 1.10 1.67 3.88
CA ILE A 9 1.69 2.05 2.58
C ILE A 9 1.71 3.57 2.42
N SER A 10 0.58 4.23 2.72
CA SER A 10 0.44 5.68 2.67
C SER A 10 1.46 6.38 3.57
N SER A 11 1.62 5.90 4.80
CA SER A 11 2.56 6.45 5.78
C SER A 11 4.01 6.27 5.33
N LEU A 12 4.40 5.05 4.94
CA LEU A 12 5.78 4.74 4.52
C LEU A 12 6.19 5.50 3.26
N LEU A 13 5.32 5.53 2.23
CA LEU A 13 5.60 6.27 1.01
C LEU A 13 5.68 7.78 1.23
N THR A 14 4.83 8.33 2.10
CA THR A 14 4.87 9.75 2.45
C THR A 14 6.13 10.07 3.25
N LYS A 15 6.54 9.20 4.18
CA LYS A 15 7.77 9.37 4.96
C LYS A 15 9.02 9.33 4.09
N ALA A 16 9.04 8.46 3.08
CA ALA A 16 10.17 8.32 2.17
C ALA A 16 10.21 9.38 1.05
N SER A 17 9.17 10.19 0.89
CA SER A 17 9.11 11.22 -0.14
C SER A 17 9.08 12.63 0.45
N HIS A 18 10.15 13.40 0.22
CA HIS A 18 10.23 14.80 0.66
C HIS A 18 9.34 15.76 -0.14
N THR A 19 8.83 15.32 -1.30
CA THR A 19 8.13 16.18 -2.26
C THR A 19 6.70 15.74 -2.56
N LYS A 20 6.29 14.52 -2.18
CA LYS A 20 4.98 13.97 -2.52
C LYS A 20 4.32 13.33 -1.30
N VAL A 21 3.07 13.72 -1.06
CA VAL A 21 2.20 13.08 -0.08
C VAL A 21 1.41 11.96 -0.77
N TYR A 22 1.51 10.75 -0.25
CA TYR A 22 0.76 9.59 -0.74
C TYR A 22 -0.41 9.32 0.20
N SER A 23 -1.60 9.83 -0.12
CA SER A 23 -2.80 9.60 0.68
C SER A 23 -3.33 8.17 0.54
N MET A 24 -4.08 7.67 1.53
CA MET A 24 -4.76 6.37 1.43
C MET A 24 -5.69 6.28 0.20
N GLN A 25 -6.29 7.40 -0.22
CA GLN A 25 -7.11 7.45 -1.44
C GLN A 25 -6.28 7.28 -2.71
N ARG A 26 -5.04 7.79 -2.74
CA ARG A 26 -4.09 7.56 -3.84
C ARG A 26 -3.76 6.08 -3.95
N ILE A 27 -3.42 5.44 -2.83
CA ILE A 27 -3.12 4.01 -2.80
C ILE A 27 -4.35 3.19 -3.20
N TRP A 28 -5.54 3.59 -2.76
CA TRP A 28 -6.79 2.97 -3.20
C TRP A 28 -7.01 3.10 -4.72
N SER A 29 -6.69 4.25 -5.32
CA SER A 29 -6.75 4.42 -6.77
C SER A 29 -5.81 3.47 -7.49
N TRP A 30 -4.65 3.15 -6.92
CA TRP A 30 -3.74 2.15 -7.48
C TRP A 30 -4.38 0.77 -7.54
N CYS A 31 -5.11 0.41 -6.49
CA CYS A 31 -5.84 -0.86 -6.43
C CYS A 31 -6.97 -0.94 -7.45
N GLN A 32 -7.70 0.16 -7.68
CA GLN A 32 -8.87 0.15 -8.56
C GLN A 32 -8.52 0.34 -10.03
N ASN A 33 -7.53 1.20 -10.32
CA ASN A 33 -7.32 1.72 -11.67
C ASN A 33 -5.96 1.34 -12.26
N GLU A 34 -4.98 1.01 -11.41
CA GLU A 34 -3.58 0.86 -11.87
C GLU A 34 -3.06 -0.58 -11.71
N GLY A 35 -3.87 -1.48 -11.16
CA GLY A 35 -3.60 -2.92 -11.13
C GLY A 35 -2.87 -3.43 -9.87
N LEU A 36 -2.81 -2.63 -8.80
CA LEU A 36 -2.29 -3.12 -7.52
C LEU A 36 -3.24 -4.16 -6.92
N ARG A 37 -2.81 -5.42 -6.84
CA ARG A 37 -3.64 -6.50 -6.32
C ARG A 37 -3.76 -6.43 -4.80
N TYR A 38 -4.93 -6.79 -4.30
CA TYR A 38 -5.24 -6.80 -2.88
C TYR A 38 -6.17 -7.96 -2.52
N GLU A 39 -6.14 -8.34 -1.25
CA GLU A 39 -7.04 -9.30 -0.62
C GLU A 39 -7.98 -8.54 0.31
N THR A 40 -9.27 -8.88 0.32
CA THR A 40 -10.23 -8.26 1.25
C THR A 40 -10.13 -8.90 2.62
N ILE A 41 -10.04 -8.08 3.66
CA ILE A 41 -10.05 -8.58 5.05
C ILE A 41 -11.50 -9.00 5.37
N PRO A 42 -11.72 -10.23 5.87
CA PRO A 42 -13.04 -10.68 6.28
C PRO A 42 -13.65 -9.74 7.33
N LYS A 43 -14.93 -9.39 7.15
CA LYS A 43 -15.70 -8.43 7.98
C LYS A 43 -15.74 -8.73 9.49
N ALA A 44 -15.21 -9.86 9.95
CA ALA A 44 -15.17 -10.25 11.36
C ALA A 44 -14.24 -9.36 12.20
N VAL A 45 -13.27 -8.67 11.58
CA VAL A 45 -12.38 -7.72 12.28
C VAL A 45 -13.05 -6.35 12.32
N ARG A 46 -14.00 -6.16 13.26
CA ARG A 46 -14.64 -4.87 13.53
C ARG A 46 -13.63 -3.91 14.17
N GLY A 47 -13.20 -2.90 13.41
CA GLY A 47 -12.37 -1.81 13.93
C GLY A 47 -11.77 -0.93 12.83
N VAL A 48 -12.59 -0.06 12.23
CA VAL A 48 -12.19 1.22 11.61
C VAL A 48 -10.89 1.21 10.79
N ALA A 49 -10.83 0.43 9.69
CA ALA A 49 -9.83 0.66 8.65
C ALA A 49 -10.53 1.23 7.40
N TYR A 50 -10.08 2.38 6.91
CA TYR A 50 -10.51 2.92 5.62
C TYR A 50 -10.23 1.85 4.55
N LYS A 51 -11.29 1.19 4.07
CA LYS A 51 -11.27 0.05 3.13
C LYS A 51 -10.39 -1.12 3.64
N PRO A 52 -11.00 -2.13 4.30
CA PRO A 52 -10.27 -3.20 4.97
C PRO A 52 -9.70 -4.19 3.94
N ILE A 53 -8.52 -3.87 3.41
CA ILE A 53 -7.79 -4.67 2.43
C ILE A 53 -6.35 -4.89 2.88
N TRP A 54 -5.79 -6.00 2.44
CA TRP A 54 -4.39 -6.36 2.58
C TRP A 54 -3.73 -6.41 1.22
N ILE A 55 -2.57 -5.78 1.11
CA ILE A 55 -1.72 -5.83 -0.07
C ILE A 55 -0.50 -6.66 0.30
N ARG A 56 -0.26 -7.72 -0.46
CA ARG A 56 0.89 -8.59 -0.24
C ARG A 56 2.17 -7.85 -0.62
N GLU A 57 3.23 -8.10 0.15
CA GLU A 57 4.55 -7.54 -0.10
C GLU A 57 5.07 -7.79 -1.52
N ASP A 58 4.89 -8.99 -2.07
CA ASP A 58 5.37 -9.34 -3.41
C ASP A 58 4.64 -8.55 -4.51
N GLU A 59 3.33 -8.37 -4.35
CA GLU A 59 2.51 -7.55 -5.26
C GLU A 59 2.87 -6.06 -5.14
N LEU A 60 3.07 -5.56 -3.91
CA LEU A 60 3.47 -4.18 -3.67
C LEU A 60 4.85 -3.89 -4.28
N LYS A 61 5.83 -4.76 -4.04
CA LYS A 61 7.20 -4.64 -4.57
C LYS A 61 7.20 -4.60 -6.09
N ARG A 62 6.50 -5.54 -6.75
CA ARG A 62 6.35 -5.57 -8.22
C ARG A 62 5.70 -4.28 -8.75
N PHE A 63 4.63 -3.83 -8.10
CA PHE A 63 3.92 -2.62 -8.51
C PHE A 63 4.79 -1.36 -8.37
N LEU A 64 5.50 -1.20 -7.25
CA LEU A 64 6.36 -0.05 -7.00
C LEU A 64 7.56 -0.01 -7.96
N GLN A 65 8.12 -1.17 -8.31
CA GLN A 65 9.17 -1.25 -9.33
C GLN A 65 8.70 -0.70 -10.67
N VAL A 66 7.47 -1.02 -11.10
CA VAL A 66 6.86 -0.46 -12.32
C VAL A 66 6.64 1.06 -12.22
N LYS A 67 6.41 1.57 -11.01
CA LYS A 67 6.29 3.01 -10.73
C LYS A 67 7.64 3.74 -10.62
N GLY A 68 8.77 3.04 -10.67
CA GLY A 68 10.10 3.61 -10.42
C GLY A 68 10.32 4.01 -8.96
N LEU A 69 9.61 3.36 -8.02
CA LEU A 69 9.77 3.55 -6.59
C LEU A 69 10.56 2.38 -6.01
N ASP A 70 11.58 2.70 -5.21
CA ASP A 70 12.45 1.68 -4.61
C ASP A 70 11.81 1.10 -3.34
N TYR A 71 11.30 -0.13 -3.44
CA TYR A 71 10.69 -0.82 -2.31
C TYR A 71 11.65 -1.01 -1.14
N GLU A 72 12.90 -1.43 -1.41
CA GLU A 72 13.85 -1.78 -0.34
C GLU A 72 14.17 -0.54 0.50
N THR A 73 14.39 0.61 -0.14
CA THR A 73 14.66 1.86 0.59
C THR A 73 13.44 2.37 1.38
N ILE A 74 12.21 2.08 0.94
CA ILE A 74 10.97 2.62 1.54
C ILE A 74 10.40 1.70 2.62
N PHE A 75 10.55 0.38 2.46
CA PHE A 75 9.90 -0.65 3.29
C PHE A 75 10.90 -1.57 4.01
N ALA A 76 12.21 -1.30 3.96
CA ALA A 76 13.18 -1.96 4.83
C ALA A 76 12.85 -1.67 6.30
N ASP A 77 12.78 -2.73 7.11
CA ASP A 77 12.67 -2.66 8.58
C ASP A 77 13.86 -1.95 9.22
#